data_AF-A0A7Y6GFR7-F1
#
_entry.id   AF-A0A7Y6GFR7-F1
#
_cell.length_a   1.000
_cell.length_b   1.000
_cell.length_c   1.000
_cell.angle_alpha   90.00
_cell.angle_beta   90.00
_cell.angle_gamma   90.00
#
_symmetry.space_group_name_H-M   'P 1'
#
loop_
_entity.id
_entity.type
_entity.pdbx_description
1 polymer ?
#
loop_
_entity_poly.entity_id
_entity_poly.type
_entity_poly.pdbx_seq_one_letter_code
_entity_poly.pdbx_strand_id
1 'polypeptide(L)' 'MIRIAGNEAKPILAELLRKAEAGEEIHLTKYGKTQAVLVGVEQYERYRRNIFSKD' A
#
# COMPACT_ATOMS: atom_id res chain seq x y z
N MET A 1 -9.52 -2.01 1.67
CA MET A 1 -8.33 -1.67 2.46
C MET A 1 -7.90 -2.91 3.24
N ILE A 2 -6.72 -3.48 2.90
CA ILE A 2 -6.19 -4.68 3.54
C ILE A 2 -5.16 -4.27 4.58
N ARG A 3 -5.15 -4.92 5.75
CA ARG A 3 -4.10 -4.76 6.78
C ARG A 3 -3.49 -6.12 7.04
N ILE A 4 -2.17 -6.23 6.93
CA ILE A 4 -1.44 -7.49 7.09
C ILE A 4 -0.14 -7.27 7.84
N ALA A 5 0.29 -8.20 8.67
CA ALA A 5 1.59 -8.09 9.32
C ALA A 5 2.71 -8.33 8.30
N GLY A 6 3.83 -7.59 8.43
CA GLY A 6 4.93 -7.68 7.45
C GLY A 6 5.53 -9.08 7.29
N ASN A 7 5.49 -9.92 8.35
CA ASN A 7 5.91 -11.32 8.30
C ASN A 7 4.92 -12.20 7.51
N GLU A 8 3.62 -11.95 7.62
CA GLU A 8 2.56 -12.66 6.90
C GLU A 8 2.50 -12.25 5.42
N ALA A 9 2.91 -11.02 5.10
CA ALA A 9 2.92 -10.51 3.73
C ALA A 9 3.99 -11.18 2.84
N LYS A 10 5.12 -11.60 3.41
CA LYS A 10 6.24 -12.19 2.66
C LYS A 10 5.83 -13.36 1.75
N PRO A 11 5.14 -14.42 2.23
CA PRO A 11 4.79 -15.56 1.39
C PRO A 11 3.79 -15.22 0.28
N ILE A 12 2.99 -14.15 0.43
CA ILE A 12 1.91 -13.79 -0.51
C ILE A 12 2.17 -12.48 -1.24
N LEU A 13 3.42 -11.99 -1.26
CA LEU A 13 3.75 -10.67 -1.80
C LEU A 13 3.28 -10.49 -3.25
N ALA A 14 3.41 -11.52 -4.09
CA ALA A 14 2.97 -11.46 -5.48
C ALA A 14 1.45 -11.24 -5.63
N GLU A 15 0.64 -11.81 -4.73
CA GLU A 15 -0.81 -11.55 -4.71
C GLU A 15 -1.11 -10.13 -4.24
N LEU A 16 -0.41 -9.66 -3.20
CA LEU A 16 -0.58 -8.31 -2.67
C LEU A 16 -0.23 -7.24 -3.71
N LEU A 17 0.81 -7.47 -4.53
CA LEU A 17 1.17 -6.58 -5.63
C LEU A 17 0.06 -6.50 -6.67
N ARG A 18 -0.49 -7.64 -7.11
CA ARG A 18 -1.63 -7.66 -8.06
C ARG A 18 -2.84 -6.92 -7.52
N LYS A 19 -3.14 -7.07 -6.22
CA LYS A 19 -4.22 -6.33 -5.56
C LYS A 19 -3.95 -4.83 -5.53
N ALA A 20 -2.71 -4.43 -5.25
CA ALA A 20 -2.30 -3.03 -5.28
C ALA A 20 -2.45 -2.41 -6.67
N GLU A 21 -2.02 -3.14 -7.70
CA GLU A 21 -2.16 -2.75 -9.11
C GLU A 21 -3.62 -2.64 -9.54
N ALA A 22 -4.51 -3.46 -8.98
CA ALA A 22 -5.95 -3.37 -9.18
C ALA A 22 -6.63 -2.20 -8.43
N GLY A 23 -5.86 -1.40 -7.68
CA GLY A 23 -6.34 -0.21 -6.97
C GLY A 23 -6.67 -0.45 -5.50
N GLU A 24 -6.33 -1.61 -4.93
CA GLU A 24 -6.44 -1.80 -3.49
C GLU A 24 -5.28 -1.16 -2.73
N GLU A 25 -5.56 -0.66 -1.53
CA GLU A 25 -4.54 -0.17 -0.60
C GLU A 25 -4.21 -1.26 0.45
N ILE A 26 -2.95 -1.69 0.49
CA ILE A 26 -2.46 -2.73 1.41
C ILE A 26 -1.53 -2.09 2.45
N HIS A 27 -1.96 -2.12 3.70
CA HIS A 27 -1.19 -1.60 4.82
C HIS A 27 -0.37 -2.73 5.44
N LEU A 28 0.95 -2.61 5.33
CA LEU A 28 1.89 -3.47 6.03
C LEU A 28 2.05 -2.97 7.46
N THR A 29 1.82 -3.85 8.42
CA THR A 29 1.76 -3.52 9.84
C THR A 29 2.86 -4.21 10.64
N LYS A 30 3.25 -3.57 11.74
CA LYS A 30 4.11 -4.13 12.80
C LYS A 30 3.57 -3.65 14.14
N TYR A 31 3.37 -4.57 15.08
CA TYR A 31 2.76 -4.28 16.39
C TYR A 31 1.44 -3.48 16.28
N GLY A 32 0.56 -3.87 15.36
CA GLY A 32 -0.75 -3.23 15.14
C GLY A 32 -0.73 -1.89 14.40
N LYS A 33 0.45 -1.27 14.22
CA LYS A 33 0.62 0.02 13.54
C LYS A 33 1.00 -0.18 12.08
N THR A 34 0.40 0.62 11.20
CA THR A 34 0.83 0.71 9.79
C THR A 34 2.23 1.28 9.74
N GLN A 35 3.14 0.58 9.06
CA GLN A 35 4.54 0.99 8.86
C GLN A 35 4.79 1.39 7.41
N ALA A 36 4.12 0.72 6.47
CA ALA A 36 4.20 0.99 5.05
C ALA A 36 2.87 0.69 4.38
N VAL A 37 2.67 1.26 3.19
CA VAL A 37 1.48 1.05 2.37
C VAL A 37 1.93 0.70 0.95
N LEU A 38 1.37 -0.38 0.40
CA LEU A 38 1.50 -0.72 -1.01
C LEU A 38 0.25 -0.21 -1.74
N VAL A 39 0.47 0.52 -2.82
CA VAL A 39 -0.55 1.02 -3.74
C VAL A 39 -0.04 0.89 -5.18
N GLY A 40 -0.95 0.86 -6.15
CA GLY A 40 -0.60 0.95 -7.55
C GLY A 40 0.10 2.28 -7.90
N VAL A 41 0.96 2.26 -8.91
CA VAL A 41 1.77 3.42 -9.33
C VAL A 41 0.89 4.63 -9.68
N GLU A 42 -0.23 4.43 -10.38
CA GLU A 42 -1.13 5.54 -10.72
C GLU A 42 -1.73 6.21 -9.48
N GLN A 43 -2.06 5.42 -8.46
CA GLN A 43 -2.62 5.93 -7.22
C GLN A 43 -1.55 6.69 -6.43
N TYR A 44 -0.32 6.18 -6.40
CA TYR A 44 0.84 6.90 -5.85
C TYR A 44 1.03 8.27 -6.51
N GLU A 45 1.04 8.35 -7.85
CA GLU A 45 1.22 9.63 -8.56
C GLU A 45 0.05 10.59 -8.35
N ARG A 46 -1.19 10.09 -8.16
CA ARG A 46 -2.34 10.93 -7.77
C ARG A 46 -2.15 11.51 -6.37
N TYR A 47 -1.78 10.68 -5.39
CA TYR A 47 -1.52 11.13 -4.03
C TYR A 47 -0.39 12.15 -3.97
N ARG A 48 0.70 11.87 -4.69
CA ARG A 48 1.86 12.77 -4.80
C ARG A 48 1.45 14.14 -5.35
N ARG A 49 0.70 14.19 -6.45
CA ARG A 49 0.22 15.46 -7.02
C ARG A 49 -0.62 16.26 -6.03
N ASN A 50 -1.52 15.61 -5.28
CA ASN A 50 -2.38 16.29 -4.30
C ASN A 50 -1.61 16.85 -3.10
N ILE A 51 -0.45 16.28 -2.78
CA ILE A 51 0.42 16.77 -1.71
C ILE A 51 1.14 18.05 -2.18
N PHE A 52 1.68 18.03 -3.40
CA PHE A 52 2.45 19.16 -3.95
C PHE A 52 1.60 20.25 -4.61
N SER A 53 0.31 20.03 -4.83
CA SER A 53 -0.62 21.04 -5.37
C SER A 53 -1.28 21.91 -4.30
N LYS A 54 -0.94 21.71 -3.02
CA LYS A 54 -1.50 22.44 -1.88
C LYS A 54 -0.55 23.50 -1.31
N ASP A 55 0.59 23.70 -1.96
CA ASP A 55 1.48 24.87 -1.79
C ASP A 55 1.23 25.89 -2.92
#